data_AF-A0A537NY45-F1
#
_entry.id   AF-A0A537NY45-F1
#
_cell.length_a   1.000
_cell.length_b   1.000
_cell.length_c   1.000
_cell.angle_alpha   90.00
_cell.angle_beta   90.00
_cell.angle_gamma   90.00
#
_symmetry.space_group_name_H-M   'P 1'
#
loop_
_entity.id
_entity.type
_entity.pdbx_description
1 polymer ?
#
loop_
_entity_poly.entity_id
_entity_poly.type
_entity_poly.pdbx_seq_one_letter_code
_entity_poly.pdbx_strand_id
1 'polypeptide(L)'
;FLADRLDRDAIFEAMRRRHHYGTTGSRIHVDLRVRLDTPGTLFLRDPRAEPDAASLAVNEVKMGDIVQTDATSVKLLVEIAAPAPIHKVTLHNGAQLIETLRPFGDSELGERFRVTWAGAEYRGRGRETTWNGRARFHGRRILRFEKFNAWNRERLFEQRGSDTVIWESITTGNFVGFDVWLAGDDGEIEITTNHGNLSAALSEIGCEECTLNAGGLERRLDICRLPEENRHRAFEFSREIELNEVGDNPLWISATTEDGHCLWTSPVYLIEARR
;
A
#
# COMPACT_ATOMS: atom_id res chain seq x y z
N PHE A 1 9.20 -15.91 0.16
CA PHE A 1 9.72 -16.53 -1.08
C PHE A 1 8.69 -17.49 -1.61
N LEU A 2 8.44 -17.46 -2.91
CA LEU A 2 7.59 -18.42 -3.62
C LEU A 2 8.48 -19.53 -4.18
N ALA A 3 8.88 -20.44 -3.31
CA ALA A 3 9.72 -21.58 -3.66
C ALA A 3 8.90 -22.87 -3.61
N ASP A 4 9.12 -23.73 -4.61
CA ASP A 4 8.38 -24.97 -4.83
C ASP A 4 8.72 -26.02 -3.76
N ARG A 5 9.90 -25.88 -3.14
CA ARG A 5 10.41 -26.75 -2.08
C ARG A 5 11.05 -25.90 -0.98
N LEU A 6 11.07 -26.43 0.23
CA LEU A 6 11.69 -25.79 1.41
C LEU A 6 13.13 -26.28 1.61
N ASP A 7 13.93 -26.24 0.54
CA ASP A 7 15.35 -26.53 0.56
C ASP A 7 16.18 -25.31 0.12
N ARG A 8 17.48 -25.34 0.41
CA ARG A 8 18.38 -24.22 0.11
C ARG A 8 18.33 -23.86 -1.38
N ASP A 9 18.41 -24.83 -2.27
CA ASP A 9 18.52 -24.58 -3.69
C ASP A 9 17.27 -23.92 -4.26
N ALA A 10 16.09 -24.38 -3.85
CA ALA A 10 14.80 -23.81 -4.24
C ALA A 10 14.62 -22.38 -3.71
N ILE A 11 15.07 -22.09 -2.49
CA ILE A 11 15.03 -20.73 -1.94
C ILE A 11 15.98 -19.79 -2.68
N PHE A 12 17.22 -20.24 -2.95
CA PHE A 12 18.18 -19.46 -3.73
C PHE A 12 17.70 -19.25 -5.17
N GLU A 13 17.02 -20.23 -5.77
CA GLU A 13 16.41 -20.07 -7.09
C GLU A 13 15.29 -19.03 -7.07
N ALA A 14 14.36 -19.10 -6.10
CA ALA A 14 13.31 -18.10 -5.94
C ALA A 14 13.90 -16.69 -5.69
N MET A 15 15.01 -16.56 -4.96
CA MET A 15 15.73 -15.30 -4.82
C MET A 15 16.26 -14.77 -6.16
N ARG A 16 16.99 -15.60 -6.92
CA ARG A 16 17.55 -15.21 -8.23
C ARG A 16 16.47 -14.87 -9.26
N ARG A 17 15.35 -15.57 -9.21
CA ARG A 17 14.16 -15.34 -10.04
C ARG A 17 13.31 -14.17 -9.55
N ARG A 18 13.64 -13.56 -8.41
CA ARG A 18 12.84 -12.53 -7.71
C ARG A 18 11.41 -12.98 -7.39
N HIS A 19 11.20 -14.29 -7.24
CA HIS A 19 9.91 -14.89 -6.86
C HIS A 19 9.69 -14.69 -5.37
N HIS A 20 9.49 -13.46 -4.94
CA HIS A 20 9.27 -13.09 -3.56
C HIS A 20 8.52 -11.76 -3.42
N TYR A 21 8.18 -11.45 -2.19
CA TYR A 21 7.52 -10.23 -1.78
C TYR A 21 8.01 -9.88 -0.37
N GLY A 22 7.93 -8.60 -0.02
CA GLY A 22 8.35 -8.07 1.28
C GLY A 22 7.16 -7.72 2.16
N THR A 23 7.27 -7.94 3.47
CA THR A 23 6.25 -7.55 4.45
C THR A 23 6.89 -6.86 5.65
N THR A 24 6.20 -5.90 6.30
CA THR A 24 6.76 -5.16 7.46
C THR A 24 6.68 -5.88 8.81
N GLY A 25 6.20 -7.13 8.87
CA GLY A 25 6.20 -7.92 10.10
C GLY A 25 5.04 -8.91 10.27
N SER A 26 3.98 -8.77 9.46
CA SER A 26 2.85 -9.71 9.45
C SER A 26 3.03 -10.80 8.39
N ARG A 27 2.47 -12.00 8.65
CA ARG A 27 2.47 -13.12 7.71
C ARG A 27 1.36 -12.93 6.67
N ILE A 28 1.59 -12.03 5.74
CA ILE A 28 0.69 -11.79 4.61
C ILE A 28 1.05 -12.77 3.48
N HIS A 29 0.05 -13.43 2.92
CA HIS A 29 0.16 -14.23 1.71
C HIS A 29 -0.33 -13.42 0.52
N VAL A 30 0.43 -13.46 -0.56
CA VAL A 30 0.04 -12.85 -1.83
C VAL A 30 0.46 -13.75 -2.97
N ASP A 31 -0.43 -13.85 -3.95
CA ASP A 31 -0.11 -14.32 -5.28
C ASP A 31 -0.44 -13.24 -6.30
N LEU A 32 0.47 -13.05 -7.25
CA LEU A 32 0.31 -12.09 -8.35
C LEU A 32 0.75 -12.79 -9.62
N ARG A 33 -0.20 -12.87 -10.56
CA ARG A 33 -0.03 -13.48 -11.87
C ARG A 33 -0.39 -12.49 -12.96
N VAL A 34 0.28 -12.57 -14.10
CA VAL A 34 -0.03 -11.81 -15.30
C VAL A 34 -0.25 -12.78 -16.44
N ARG A 35 -1.38 -12.64 -17.13
CA ARG A 35 -1.74 -13.42 -18.31
C ARG A 35 -1.57 -12.58 -19.57
N LEU A 36 -1.02 -13.23 -20.59
CA LEU A 36 -0.83 -12.67 -21.93
C LEU A 36 -1.69 -13.46 -22.92
N ASP A 37 -2.45 -12.74 -23.75
CA ASP A 37 -3.28 -13.33 -24.79
C ASP A 37 -2.44 -14.00 -25.89
N THR A 38 -1.28 -13.42 -26.19
CA THR A 38 -0.26 -14.02 -27.06
C THR A 38 0.94 -14.50 -26.25
N PRO A 39 1.55 -15.65 -26.59
CA PRO A 39 2.72 -16.14 -25.87
C PRO A 39 3.87 -15.11 -25.83
N GLY A 40 4.37 -14.81 -24.65
CA GLY A 40 5.58 -14.01 -24.43
C GLY A 40 6.81 -14.91 -24.23
N THR A 41 7.99 -14.30 -24.29
CA THR A 41 9.28 -14.97 -24.03
C THR A 41 9.74 -14.65 -22.61
N LEU A 42 9.59 -15.61 -21.70
CA LEU A 42 10.10 -15.53 -20.33
C LEU A 42 11.60 -15.81 -20.30
N PHE A 43 12.38 -14.94 -19.65
CA PHE A 43 13.79 -15.19 -19.38
C PHE A 43 14.01 -15.74 -17.97
N LEU A 44 14.82 -16.80 -17.84
CA LEU A 44 15.14 -17.40 -16.55
C LEU A 44 16.06 -16.53 -15.68
N ARG A 45 16.81 -15.62 -16.31
CA ARG A 45 17.68 -14.61 -15.70
C ARG A 45 17.48 -13.27 -16.39
N ASP A 46 18.09 -12.21 -15.87
CA ASP A 46 18.03 -10.90 -16.53
C ASP A 46 18.80 -10.95 -17.86
N PRO A 47 18.13 -10.81 -19.03
CA PRO A 47 18.78 -10.91 -20.33
C PRO A 47 19.77 -9.76 -20.60
N ARG A 48 19.73 -8.66 -19.84
CA ARG A 48 20.76 -7.61 -19.94
C ARG A 48 22.06 -8.00 -19.25
N ALA A 49 21.99 -8.77 -18.17
CA ALA A 49 23.15 -9.25 -17.42
C ALA A 49 23.67 -10.59 -17.94
N GLU A 50 22.77 -11.45 -18.39
CA GLU A 50 23.04 -12.81 -18.89
C GLU A 50 22.36 -12.98 -20.27
N PRO A 51 22.99 -12.54 -21.38
CA PRO A 51 22.37 -12.57 -22.71
C PRO A 51 21.97 -13.97 -23.21
N ASP A 52 22.67 -15.01 -22.75
CA ASP A 52 22.41 -16.41 -23.10
C ASP A 52 21.48 -17.11 -22.09
N ALA A 53 20.75 -16.34 -21.27
CA ALA A 53 19.80 -16.88 -20.30
C ALA A 53 18.76 -17.76 -21.01
N ALA A 54 18.52 -18.95 -20.46
CA ALA A 54 17.47 -19.83 -20.94
C ALA A 54 16.12 -19.10 -20.95
N SER A 55 15.32 -19.36 -21.98
CA SER A 55 14.03 -18.73 -22.19
C SER A 55 12.94 -19.75 -22.53
N LEU A 56 11.70 -19.38 -22.23
CA LEU A 56 10.52 -20.22 -22.40
C LEU A 56 9.37 -19.40 -22.99
N ALA A 57 8.61 -19.99 -23.91
CA ALA A 57 7.34 -19.40 -24.35
C ALA A 57 6.27 -19.62 -23.28
N VAL A 58 5.56 -18.56 -22.87
CA VAL A 58 4.58 -18.60 -21.78
C VAL A 58 3.38 -17.70 -22.05
N ASN A 59 2.21 -18.07 -21.52
CA ASN A 59 1.00 -17.23 -21.50
C ASN A 59 0.64 -16.72 -20.10
N GLU A 60 1.33 -17.19 -19.07
CA GLU A 60 1.13 -16.77 -17.70
C GLU A 60 2.48 -16.71 -17.00
N VAL A 61 2.69 -15.65 -16.22
CA VAL A 61 3.87 -15.44 -15.39
C VAL A 61 3.50 -14.94 -14.02
N LYS A 62 4.45 -15.01 -13.08
CA LYS A 62 4.25 -14.59 -11.69
C LYS A 62 5.25 -13.50 -11.28
N MET A 63 5.01 -12.87 -10.14
CA MET A 63 5.90 -11.84 -9.56
C MET A 63 7.39 -12.21 -9.68
N GLY A 64 8.21 -11.27 -10.17
CA GLY A 64 9.66 -11.43 -10.36
C GLY A 64 10.10 -11.87 -11.76
N ASP A 65 9.20 -12.47 -12.55
CA ASP A 65 9.47 -12.87 -13.93
C ASP A 65 9.77 -11.68 -14.84
N ILE A 66 10.61 -11.92 -15.85
CA ILE A 66 10.94 -10.97 -16.92
C ILE A 66 10.46 -11.58 -18.22
N VAL A 67 9.52 -10.93 -18.89
CA VAL A 67 8.87 -11.42 -20.10
C VAL A 67 8.98 -10.38 -21.19
N GLN A 68 9.53 -10.78 -22.33
CA GLN A 68 9.43 -10.01 -23.56
C GLN A 68 8.10 -10.29 -24.26
N THR A 69 7.38 -9.25 -24.64
CA THR A 69 6.06 -9.34 -25.30
C THR A 69 5.80 -8.18 -26.25
N ASP A 70 4.97 -8.41 -27.26
CA ASP A 70 4.43 -7.38 -28.17
C ASP A 70 2.98 -7.01 -27.82
N ALA A 71 2.44 -7.53 -26.72
CA ALA A 71 1.09 -7.22 -26.26
C ALA A 71 0.97 -5.75 -25.85
N THR A 72 -0.17 -5.13 -26.16
CA THR A 72 -0.49 -3.75 -25.74
C THR A 72 -1.18 -3.71 -24.38
N SER A 73 -1.86 -4.79 -24.00
CA SER A 73 -2.46 -4.96 -22.69
C SER A 73 -2.16 -6.35 -22.11
N VAL A 74 -2.32 -6.49 -20.80
CA VAL A 74 -2.26 -7.77 -20.09
C VAL A 74 -3.34 -7.85 -19.02
N LYS A 75 -3.68 -9.08 -18.63
CA LYS A 75 -4.57 -9.31 -17.49
C LYS A 75 -3.77 -9.64 -16.23
N LEU A 76 -3.84 -8.76 -15.23
CA LEU A 76 -3.28 -8.95 -13.91
C LEU A 76 -4.31 -9.61 -12.99
N LEU A 77 -3.88 -10.63 -12.23
CA LEU A 77 -4.68 -11.34 -11.23
C LEU A 77 -3.93 -11.32 -9.90
N VAL A 78 -4.63 -10.96 -8.83
CA VAL A 78 -4.05 -10.85 -7.49
C VAL A 78 -4.96 -11.50 -6.47
N GLU A 79 -4.37 -12.28 -5.58
CA GLU A 79 -5.00 -12.86 -4.39
C GLU A 79 -4.17 -12.49 -3.17
N ILE A 80 -4.82 -11.95 -2.13
CA ILE A 80 -4.17 -11.59 -0.85
C ILE A 80 -4.92 -12.26 0.29
N ALA A 81 -4.19 -12.82 1.25
CA ALA A 81 -4.72 -13.27 2.53
C ALA A 81 -3.86 -12.74 3.68
N ALA A 82 -4.48 -12.08 4.65
CA ALA A 82 -3.81 -11.36 5.71
C ALA A 82 -4.35 -11.71 7.12
N PRO A 83 -3.48 -11.75 8.14
CA PRO A 83 -3.89 -11.92 9.55
C PRO A 83 -4.63 -10.73 10.15
N ALA A 84 -4.74 -9.61 9.44
CA ALA A 84 -5.51 -8.42 9.80
C ALA A 84 -6.31 -7.95 8.59
N PRO A 85 -7.43 -7.23 8.78
CA PRO A 85 -8.23 -6.72 7.68
C PRO A 85 -7.40 -5.86 6.72
N ILE A 86 -7.63 -6.02 5.43
CA ILE A 86 -6.98 -5.28 4.37
C ILE A 86 -7.63 -3.89 4.31
N HIS A 87 -6.81 -2.85 4.46
CA HIS A 87 -7.27 -1.47 4.37
C HIS A 87 -7.32 -1.02 2.91
N LYS A 88 -6.23 -1.22 2.16
CA LYS A 88 -6.15 -0.88 0.74
C LYS A 88 -5.05 -1.65 0.01
N VAL A 89 -5.18 -1.72 -1.31
CA VAL A 89 -4.17 -2.22 -2.24
C VAL A 89 -3.93 -1.15 -3.31
N THR A 90 -2.68 -0.87 -3.63
CA THR A 90 -2.32 0.04 -4.72
C THR A 90 -1.62 -0.74 -5.82
N LEU A 91 -2.09 -0.58 -7.05
CA LEU A 91 -1.53 -1.20 -8.24
C LEU A 91 -0.65 -0.19 -8.99
N HIS A 92 0.53 -0.63 -9.41
CA HIS A 92 1.56 0.24 -9.99
C HIS A 92 2.15 -0.32 -11.28
N ASN A 93 2.55 0.59 -12.16
CA ASN A 93 3.49 0.34 -13.26
C ASN A 93 4.74 1.21 -13.03
N GLY A 94 5.82 0.60 -12.57
CA GLY A 94 7.01 1.34 -12.14
C GLY A 94 6.70 2.28 -10.99
N ALA A 95 6.91 3.58 -11.19
CA ALA A 95 6.59 4.61 -10.20
C ALA A 95 5.17 5.18 -10.35
N GLN A 96 4.45 4.80 -11.42
CA GLN A 96 3.11 5.28 -11.68
C GLN A 96 2.09 4.45 -10.90
N LEU A 97 1.29 5.12 -10.07
CA LEU A 97 0.08 4.55 -9.50
C LEU A 97 -0.98 4.42 -10.60
N ILE A 98 -1.47 3.20 -10.80
CA ILE A 98 -2.57 2.90 -11.73
C ILE A 98 -3.91 3.07 -11.02
N GLU A 99 -4.06 2.41 -9.86
CA GLU A 99 -5.34 2.35 -9.14
C GLU A 99 -5.10 2.12 -7.64
N THR A 100 -5.98 2.68 -6.80
CA THR A 100 -6.12 2.29 -5.39
C THR A 100 -7.42 1.52 -5.22
N LEU A 101 -7.30 0.30 -4.73
CA LEU A 101 -8.36 -0.67 -4.53
C LEU A 101 -8.63 -0.84 -3.03
N ARG A 102 -9.90 -1.02 -2.67
CA ARG A 102 -10.34 -1.35 -1.31
C ARG A 102 -11.29 -2.54 -1.37
N PRO A 103 -11.29 -3.41 -0.35
CA PRO A 103 -12.23 -4.53 -0.30
C PRO A 103 -13.63 -4.13 0.20
N PHE A 104 -13.80 -2.88 0.63
CA PHE A 104 -15.07 -2.29 1.06
C PHE A 104 -15.37 -1.02 0.25
N GLY A 105 -16.64 -0.66 0.16
CA GLY A 105 -17.11 0.57 -0.50
C GLY A 105 -17.95 1.47 0.40
N ASP A 106 -18.50 2.53 -0.18
CA ASP A 106 -19.22 3.58 0.56
C ASP A 106 -20.44 3.07 1.35
N SER A 107 -21.09 1.99 0.87
CA SER A 107 -22.23 1.37 1.54
C SER A 107 -21.87 0.65 2.85
N GLU A 108 -20.59 0.36 3.08
CA GLU A 108 -20.09 -0.32 4.28
C GLU A 108 -19.52 0.66 5.32
N LEU A 109 -19.44 1.96 5.00
CA LEU A 109 -18.82 2.96 5.88
C LEU A 109 -19.61 3.12 7.18
N GLY A 110 -18.87 3.20 8.28
CA GLY A 110 -19.40 3.46 9.62
C GLY A 110 -18.97 4.81 10.16
N GLU A 111 -19.05 4.98 11.48
CA GLU A 111 -18.60 6.19 12.17
C GLU A 111 -17.14 6.10 12.62
N ARG A 112 -16.35 5.32 11.87
CA ARG A 112 -14.92 5.09 12.10
C ARG A 112 -14.09 5.91 11.12
N PHE A 113 -13.20 6.75 11.65
CA PHE A 113 -12.30 7.57 10.87
C PHE A 113 -10.86 7.21 11.17
N ARG A 114 -10.05 7.11 10.12
CA ARG A 114 -8.62 6.83 10.19
C ARG A 114 -7.82 8.06 9.82
N VAL A 115 -6.91 8.47 10.68
CA VAL A 115 -5.93 9.51 10.41
C VAL A 115 -4.55 8.87 10.37
N THR A 116 -3.82 9.10 9.28
CA THR A 116 -2.43 8.65 9.10
C THR A 116 -1.52 9.79 8.72
N TRP A 117 -0.26 9.71 9.12
CA TRP A 117 0.80 10.57 8.58
C TRP A 117 2.02 9.73 8.27
N ALA A 118 2.74 10.14 7.23
CA ALA A 118 3.79 9.33 6.63
C ALA A 118 4.95 10.19 6.12
N GLY A 119 6.00 9.51 5.64
CA GLY A 119 7.05 10.11 4.83
C GLY A 119 8.30 10.49 5.62
N ALA A 120 9.17 11.25 4.96
CA ALA A 120 10.48 11.63 5.43
C ALA A 120 10.87 13.02 4.92
N GLU A 121 11.93 13.61 5.48
CA GLU A 121 12.47 14.88 4.98
C GLU A 121 13.05 14.74 3.56
N TYR A 122 13.92 13.76 3.36
CA TYR A 122 14.63 13.50 2.11
C TYR A 122 15.24 12.08 2.09
N ARG A 123 15.92 11.71 1.00
CA ARG A 123 16.63 10.42 0.88
C ARG A 123 17.99 10.46 1.59
N GLY A 124 18.24 9.58 2.55
CA GLY A 124 19.55 9.43 3.19
C GLY A 124 19.52 9.47 4.72
N ARG A 125 20.66 9.84 5.34
CA ARG A 125 20.80 9.94 6.80
C ARG A 125 20.19 11.25 7.31
N GLY A 126 19.57 11.21 8.51
CA GLY A 126 18.93 12.39 9.12
C GLY A 126 17.57 12.73 8.51
N ARG A 127 16.92 11.75 7.88
CA ARG A 127 15.65 11.90 7.15
C ARG A 127 14.39 11.88 8.03
N GLU A 128 14.57 11.99 9.34
CA GLU A 128 13.49 11.90 10.32
C GLU A 128 12.59 13.12 10.23
N THR A 129 11.29 12.90 10.04
CA THR A 129 10.30 13.96 10.15
C THR A 129 9.64 13.87 11.51
N THR A 130 9.69 14.97 12.27
CA THR A 130 8.91 15.10 13.50
C THR A 130 7.51 15.62 13.18
N TRP A 131 6.51 14.96 13.76
CA TRP A 131 5.09 15.30 13.63
C TRP A 131 4.54 15.63 15.01
N ASN A 132 4.22 16.91 15.21
CA ASN A 132 3.50 17.42 16.37
C ASN A 132 2.14 17.88 15.87
N GLY A 133 1.08 17.23 16.33
CA GLY A 133 -0.25 17.50 15.81
C GLY A 133 -1.38 17.28 16.79
N ARG A 134 -2.53 17.81 16.38
CA ARG A 134 -3.80 17.74 17.08
C ARG A 134 -4.90 17.54 16.06
N ALA A 135 -5.78 16.60 16.31
CA ALA A 135 -7.04 16.41 15.60
C ALA A 135 -8.18 16.69 16.56
N ARG A 136 -9.10 17.57 16.17
CA ARG A 136 -10.31 17.89 16.93
C ARG A 136 -11.54 17.59 16.10
N PHE A 137 -12.46 16.83 16.68
CA PHE A 137 -13.70 16.37 16.05
C PHE A 137 -14.87 17.22 16.56
N HIS A 138 -15.04 18.40 15.98
CA HIS A 138 -16.05 19.39 16.39
C HIS A 138 -17.47 18.83 16.22
N GLY A 139 -18.31 19.01 17.23
CA GLY A 139 -19.68 18.49 17.24
C GLY A 139 -19.79 16.97 17.47
N ARG A 140 -18.67 16.26 17.60
CA ARG A 140 -18.64 14.81 17.79
C ARG A 140 -18.04 14.41 19.13
N ARG A 141 -18.27 13.16 19.52
CA ARG A 141 -17.62 12.53 20.67
C ARG A 141 -16.90 11.25 20.26
N ILE A 142 -15.64 11.14 20.63
CA ILE A 142 -14.83 9.93 20.50
C ILE A 142 -15.34 8.89 21.50
N LEU A 143 -15.86 7.79 20.99
CA LEU A 143 -16.29 6.61 21.74
C LEU A 143 -15.15 5.61 21.93
N ARG A 144 -14.28 5.48 20.92
CA ARG A 144 -13.13 4.59 20.92
C ARG A 144 -11.98 5.25 20.15
N PHE A 145 -10.77 4.99 20.61
CA PHE A 145 -9.54 5.49 20.03
C PHE A 145 -8.49 4.38 20.03
N GLU A 146 -7.93 4.08 18.86
CA GLU A 146 -6.91 3.05 18.69
C GLU A 146 -5.75 3.54 17.85
N LYS A 147 -4.53 3.20 18.25
CA LYS A 147 -3.30 3.59 17.55
C LYS A 147 -2.75 2.39 16.81
N PHE A 148 -2.07 2.64 15.69
CA PHE A 148 -1.24 1.64 15.02
C PHE A 148 0.10 2.27 14.62
N ASN A 149 1.13 1.42 14.50
CA ASN A 149 2.52 1.84 14.29
C ASN A 149 3.06 2.87 15.30
N ALA A 150 2.43 3.00 16.47
CA ALA A 150 2.82 3.92 17.55
C ALA A 150 3.78 3.25 18.55
N TRP A 151 4.99 2.94 18.09
CA TRP A 151 5.96 2.12 18.85
C TRP A 151 6.70 2.87 19.97
N ASN A 152 6.76 4.20 19.91
CA ASN A 152 7.41 5.01 20.93
C ASN A 152 6.42 5.34 22.06
N ARG A 153 6.57 4.68 23.21
CA ARG A 153 5.68 4.85 24.38
C ARG A 153 5.96 6.11 25.21
N GLU A 154 7.11 6.74 25.01
CA GLU A 154 7.52 7.93 25.78
C GLU A 154 6.98 9.22 25.16
N ARG A 155 6.61 9.18 23.87
CA ARG A 155 6.05 10.32 23.17
C ARG A 155 4.56 10.45 23.41
N LEU A 156 4.12 11.69 23.50
CA LEU A 156 2.72 12.05 23.64
C LEU A 156 1.94 11.50 22.44
N PHE A 157 0.96 10.65 22.67
CA PHE A 157 0.01 10.23 21.65
C PHE A 157 -1.24 9.73 22.37
N GLU A 158 -2.25 10.56 22.55
CA GLU A 158 -3.41 10.21 23.37
C GLU A 158 -4.64 11.06 23.07
N GLN A 159 -5.79 10.56 23.51
CA GLN A 159 -7.03 11.32 23.53
C GLN A 159 -7.01 12.34 24.69
N ARG A 160 -7.50 13.55 24.43
CA ARG A 160 -7.76 14.59 25.42
C ARG A 160 -9.24 14.96 25.38
N GLY A 161 -9.91 14.86 26.52
CA GLY A 161 -11.34 15.13 26.59
C GLY A 161 -12.17 14.18 25.71
N SER A 162 -13.32 14.65 25.24
CA SER A 162 -14.25 13.84 24.45
C SER A 162 -14.06 13.94 22.94
N ASP A 163 -13.28 14.89 22.42
CA ASP A 163 -13.29 15.27 21.01
C ASP A 163 -11.89 15.46 20.40
N THR A 164 -10.81 15.27 21.16
CA THR A 164 -9.48 15.66 20.71
C THR A 164 -8.48 14.51 20.83
N VAL A 165 -7.63 14.35 19.82
CA VAL A 165 -6.43 13.49 19.84
C VAL A 165 -5.21 14.37 19.62
N ILE A 166 -4.17 14.19 20.44
CA ILE A 166 -2.89 14.88 20.27
C ILE A 166 -1.76 13.87 20.10
N TRP A 167 -0.74 14.24 19.33
CA TRP A 167 0.41 13.39 19.11
C TRP A 167 1.72 14.16 18.90
N GLU A 168 2.80 13.48 19.25
CA GLU A 168 4.18 13.75 18.92
C GLU A 168 4.77 12.44 18.40
N SER A 169 5.30 12.42 17.18
CA SER A 169 5.85 11.20 16.59
C SER A 169 6.94 11.49 15.58
N ILE A 170 7.63 10.44 15.13
CA ILE A 170 8.64 10.52 14.07
C ILE A 170 8.30 9.52 12.98
N THR A 171 8.47 9.94 11.73
CA THR A 171 8.48 9.06 10.57
C THR A 171 9.83 9.13 9.86
N THR A 172 10.27 8.02 9.26
CA THR A 172 11.52 7.91 8.47
C THR A 172 11.26 7.30 7.09
N GLY A 173 10.06 7.54 6.55
CA GLY A 173 9.52 6.89 5.34
C GLY A 173 8.47 5.83 5.64
N ASN A 174 8.27 5.45 6.90
CA ASN A 174 7.11 4.70 7.35
C ASN A 174 5.91 5.64 7.60
N PHE A 175 4.79 5.07 8.07
CA PHE A 175 3.62 5.81 8.51
C PHE A 175 3.18 5.38 9.91
N VAL A 176 2.46 6.29 10.57
CA VAL A 176 1.85 6.12 11.89
C VAL A 176 0.42 6.66 11.80
N GLY A 177 -0.47 6.19 12.64
CA GLY A 177 -1.83 6.73 12.65
C GLY A 177 -2.67 6.22 13.80
N PHE A 178 -3.94 6.63 13.75
CA PHE A 178 -4.96 6.19 14.67
C PHE A 178 -6.32 6.10 13.99
N ASP A 179 -7.18 5.31 14.62
CA ASP A 179 -8.61 5.25 14.32
C ASP A 179 -9.39 5.84 15.49
N VAL A 180 -10.49 6.54 15.18
CA VAL A 180 -11.51 6.93 16.14
C VAL A 180 -12.87 6.45 15.69
N TRP A 181 -13.71 6.07 16.65
CA TRP A 181 -15.12 5.81 16.45
C TRP A 181 -15.90 6.94 17.10
N LEU A 182 -16.78 7.57 16.34
CA LEU A 182 -17.44 8.80 16.74
C LEU A 182 -18.94 8.59 17.01
N ALA A 183 -19.47 9.34 17.97
CA ALA A 183 -20.90 9.53 18.18
C ALA A 183 -21.30 10.96 17.81
N GLY A 184 -22.59 11.12 17.54
CA GLY A 184 -23.21 12.35 17.06
C GLY A 184 -23.54 12.26 15.58
N ASP A 185 -24.25 13.26 15.09
CA ASP A 185 -24.54 13.48 13.68
C ASP A 185 -23.96 14.84 13.30
N ASP A 186 -23.49 14.95 12.06
CA ASP A 186 -22.81 16.14 11.53
C ASP A 186 -21.59 16.57 12.36
N GLY A 187 -20.73 17.39 11.76
CA GLY A 187 -19.51 17.86 12.42
C GLY A 187 -18.33 17.94 11.49
N GLU A 188 -17.25 18.48 12.03
CA GLU A 188 -16.06 18.81 11.27
C GLU A 188 -14.84 18.26 11.99
N ILE A 189 -13.85 17.86 11.20
CA ILE A 189 -12.52 17.61 11.72
C ILE A 189 -11.64 18.81 11.42
N GLU A 190 -10.86 19.19 12.43
CA GLU A 190 -9.75 20.12 12.30
C GLU A 190 -8.47 19.42 12.74
N ILE A 191 -7.53 19.28 11.82
CA ILE A 191 -6.19 18.75 12.07
C ILE A 191 -5.18 19.89 11.92
N THR A 192 -4.40 20.14 12.97
CA THR A 192 -3.30 21.10 12.99
C THR A 192 -2.00 20.35 13.23
N THR A 193 -0.98 20.59 12.41
CA THR A 193 0.36 20.04 12.60
C THR A 193 1.43 21.10 12.40
N ASN A 194 2.67 20.80 12.79
CA ASN A 194 3.83 21.64 12.46
C ASN A 194 4.17 21.67 10.95
N HIS A 195 3.46 20.93 10.10
CA HIS A 195 3.65 20.90 8.64
C HIS A 195 2.45 21.44 7.85
N GLY A 196 1.38 21.86 8.52
CA GLY A 196 0.16 22.36 7.87
C GLY A 196 -1.11 21.94 8.59
N ASN A 197 -2.23 22.40 8.04
CA ASN A 197 -3.57 22.19 8.60
C ASN A 197 -4.48 21.51 7.56
N LEU A 198 -5.40 20.69 8.03
CA LEU A 198 -6.48 20.09 7.24
C LEU A 198 -7.77 20.26 8.00
N SER A 199 -8.79 20.81 7.35
CA SER A 199 -10.15 20.87 7.90
C SER A 199 -11.14 20.38 6.86
N ALA A 200 -12.13 19.60 7.28
CA ALA A 200 -13.16 19.05 6.41
C ALA A 200 -14.43 18.74 7.19
N ALA A 201 -15.58 18.80 6.53
CA ALA A 201 -16.80 18.23 7.08
C ALA A 201 -16.68 16.70 7.11
N LEU A 202 -17.02 16.07 8.23
CA LEU A 202 -16.92 14.61 8.38
C LEU A 202 -17.85 13.86 7.41
N SER A 203 -18.93 14.51 6.97
CA SER A 203 -19.87 13.99 5.98
C SER A 203 -19.28 13.92 4.57
N GLU A 204 -18.25 14.71 4.27
CA GLU A 204 -17.57 14.74 2.96
C GLU A 204 -16.43 13.71 2.87
N ILE A 205 -16.04 13.10 4.00
CA ILE A 205 -14.95 12.13 4.05
C ILE A 205 -15.52 10.73 3.76
N GLY A 206 -15.20 10.23 2.56
CA GLY A 206 -15.51 8.87 2.12
C GLY A 206 -14.38 7.87 2.40
N CYS A 207 -14.38 6.77 1.66
CA CYS A 207 -13.30 5.77 1.73
C CYS A 207 -11.97 6.25 1.13
N GLU A 208 -12.02 7.25 0.25
CA GLU A 208 -10.85 7.91 -0.34
C GLU A 208 -10.19 8.89 0.64
N GLU A 209 -8.87 9.04 0.54
CA GLU A 209 -8.11 9.90 1.45
C GLU A 209 -8.25 11.39 1.11
N CYS A 210 -8.76 12.17 2.06
CA CYS A 210 -8.52 13.61 2.08
C CYS A 210 -7.08 13.86 2.56
N THR A 211 -6.25 14.42 1.68
CA THR A 211 -4.80 14.49 1.87
C THR A 211 -4.31 15.93 2.09
N LEU A 212 -3.50 16.12 3.13
CA LEU A 212 -2.62 17.27 3.31
C LEU A 212 -1.21 16.91 2.85
N ASN A 213 -0.78 17.47 1.73
CA ASN A 213 0.61 17.37 1.28
C ASN A 213 1.49 18.30 2.13
N ALA A 214 2.53 17.74 2.74
CA ALA A 214 3.40 18.42 3.69
C ALA A 214 4.84 18.62 3.16
N GLY A 215 5.04 18.51 1.84
CA GLY A 215 6.36 18.60 1.19
C GLY A 215 7.20 17.34 1.39
N GLY A 216 8.52 17.48 1.45
CA GLY A 216 9.44 16.37 1.73
C GLY A 216 9.33 15.18 0.75
N LEU A 217 9.75 14.01 1.22
CA LEU A 217 9.62 12.75 0.49
C LEU A 217 8.38 12.00 0.97
N GLU A 218 7.32 12.05 0.16
CA GLU A 218 6.01 11.46 0.46
C GLU A 218 5.49 11.85 1.85
N ARG A 219 5.85 13.04 2.33
CA ARG A 219 5.40 13.55 3.61
C ARG A 219 4.00 14.10 3.45
N ARG A 220 3.04 13.42 4.05
CA ARG A 220 1.62 13.75 3.97
C ARG A 220 0.88 13.30 5.21
N LEU A 221 -0.28 13.90 5.40
CA LEU A 221 -1.29 13.47 6.36
C LEU A 221 -2.58 13.17 5.61
N ASP A 222 -3.17 12.02 5.88
CA ASP A 222 -4.35 11.52 5.20
C ASP A 222 -5.45 11.26 6.25
N ILE A 223 -6.69 11.58 5.91
CA ILE A 223 -7.88 11.11 6.62
C ILE A 223 -8.84 10.41 5.66
N CYS A 224 -9.40 9.28 6.09
CA CYS A 224 -10.48 8.59 5.39
C CYS A 224 -11.46 7.98 6.39
N ARG A 225 -12.62 7.57 5.88
CA ARG A 225 -13.65 6.85 6.62
C ARG A 225 -13.55 5.36 6.35
N LEU A 226 -13.80 4.56 7.38
CA LEU A 226 -13.74 3.10 7.34
C LEU A 226 -15.11 2.50 7.73
N PRO A 227 -15.33 1.22 7.39
CA PRO A 227 -16.39 0.46 8.03
C PRO A 227 -16.24 0.46 9.55
N GLU A 228 -17.38 0.42 10.25
CA GLU A 228 -17.41 0.29 11.72
C GLU A 228 -16.52 -0.88 12.19
N GLU A 229 -16.62 -2.00 11.46
CA GLU A 229 -15.78 -3.19 11.56
C GLU A 229 -15.44 -3.68 10.15
N ASN A 230 -14.17 -3.70 9.78
CA ASN A 230 -13.72 -4.28 8.51
C ASN A 230 -13.38 -5.77 8.69
N ARG A 231 -14.03 -6.63 7.90
CA ARG A 231 -13.87 -8.09 7.98
C ARG A 231 -13.03 -8.68 6.86
N HIS A 232 -12.57 -7.85 5.94
CA HIS A 232 -11.93 -8.28 4.70
C HIS A 232 -10.48 -8.70 4.92
N ARG A 233 -10.28 -9.95 5.36
CA ARG A 233 -8.95 -10.56 5.57
C ARG A 233 -8.42 -11.27 4.33
N ALA A 234 -9.23 -11.37 3.29
CA ALA A 234 -8.85 -11.84 1.98
C ALA A 234 -9.37 -10.84 0.93
N PHE A 235 -8.62 -10.68 -0.16
CA PHE A 235 -9.02 -9.82 -1.27
C PHE A 235 -8.48 -10.37 -2.58
N GLU A 236 -9.36 -10.53 -3.55
CA GLU A 236 -9.05 -11.02 -4.89
C GLU A 236 -9.58 -10.02 -5.91
N PHE A 237 -8.78 -9.72 -6.92
CA PHE A 237 -9.20 -8.89 -8.04
C PHE A 237 -8.43 -9.23 -9.32
N SER A 238 -9.01 -8.82 -10.44
CA SER A 238 -8.33 -8.80 -11.73
C SER A 238 -8.47 -7.45 -12.41
N ARG A 239 -7.45 -7.06 -13.17
CA ARG A 239 -7.43 -5.83 -13.99
C ARG A 239 -6.83 -6.08 -15.35
N GLU A 240 -7.46 -5.49 -16.36
CA GLU A 240 -6.85 -5.26 -17.67
C GLU A 240 -5.92 -4.06 -17.52
N ILE A 241 -4.66 -4.20 -17.93
CA ILE A 241 -3.64 -3.16 -17.78
C ILE A 241 -3.04 -2.86 -19.15
N GLU A 242 -3.25 -1.64 -19.61
CA GLU A 242 -2.54 -1.10 -20.77
C GLU A 242 -1.06 -0.93 -20.44
N LEU A 243 -0.21 -1.40 -21.35
CA LEU A 243 1.23 -1.27 -21.26
C LEU A 243 1.69 0.03 -21.91
N ASN A 244 2.70 0.66 -21.33
CA ASN A 244 3.39 1.77 -21.96
C ASN A 244 4.04 1.26 -23.26
N GLU A 245 3.89 2.05 -24.32
CA GLU A 245 4.47 1.77 -25.64
C GLU A 245 6.01 1.81 -25.64
N VAL A 246 6.59 2.54 -24.68
CA VAL A 246 8.03 2.76 -24.57
C VAL A 246 8.52 2.44 -23.16
N GLY A 247 9.53 1.58 -23.08
CA GLY A 247 10.23 1.20 -21.86
C GLY A 247 9.67 -0.05 -21.19
N ASP A 248 10.31 -0.41 -20.07
CA ASP A 248 9.89 -1.57 -19.30
C ASP A 248 8.59 -1.25 -18.54
N ASN A 249 7.69 -2.23 -18.45
CA ASN A 249 6.44 -2.16 -17.70
C ASN A 249 6.51 -3.08 -16.46
N PRO A 250 7.16 -2.64 -15.35
CA PRO A 250 7.22 -3.40 -14.11
C PRO A 250 5.91 -3.26 -13.34
N LEU A 251 5.03 -4.26 -13.44
CA LEU A 251 3.75 -4.30 -12.74
C LEU A 251 3.91 -4.89 -11.34
N TRP A 252 3.46 -4.17 -10.32
CA TRP A 252 3.52 -4.63 -8.92
C TRP A 252 2.40 -4.03 -8.08
N ILE A 253 2.16 -4.64 -6.91
CA ILE A 253 1.22 -4.09 -5.93
C ILE A 253 1.90 -3.84 -4.58
N SER A 254 1.33 -2.89 -3.84
CA SER A 254 1.45 -2.87 -2.38
C SER A 254 0.10 -2.96 -1.71
N ALA A 255 0.07 -3.55 -0.53
CA ALA A 255 -1.13 -3.60 0.31
C ALA A 255 -0.81 -3.10 1.72
N THR A 256 -1.81 -2.51 2.36
CA THR A 256 -1.76 -2.07 3.76
C THR A 256 -2.90 -2.74 4.53
N THR A 257 -2.60 -3.27 5.71
CA THR A 257 -3.59 -3.82 6.64
C THR A 257 -3.96 -2.81 7.72
N GLU A 258 -5.11 -2.99 8.36
CA GLU A 258 -5.62 -2.04 9.35
C GLU A 258 -4.70 -1.88 10.57
N ASP A 259 -3.93 -2.90 10.92
CA ASP A 259 -2.94 -2.86 12.01
C ASP A 259 -1.62 -2.16 11.63
N GLY A 260 -1.52 -1.62 10.41
CA GLY A 260 -0.38 -0.82 9.98
C GLY A 260 0.74 -1.62 9.30
N HIS A 261 0.54 -2.92 9.06
CA HIS A 261 1.48 -3.70 8.27
C HIS A 261 1.31 -3.47 6.77
N CYS A 262 2.41 -3.62 6.03
CA CYS A 262 2.44 -3.49 4.58
C CYS A 262 3.05 -4.71 3.91
N LEU A 263 2.71 -4.85 2.63
CA LEU A 263 3.19 -5.83 1.68
C LEU A 263 3.64 -5.13 0.39
N TRP A 264 4.68 -5.63 -0.25
CA TRP A 264 5.09 -5.26 -1.62
C TRP A 264 5.48 -6.51 -2.41
N THR A 265 4.91 -6.70 -3.60
CA THR A 265 5.33 -7.79 -4.50
C THR A 265 6.58 -7.39 -5.28
N SER A 266 7.44 -8.37 -5.62
CA SER A 266 8.38 -8.14 -6.73
C SER A 266 7.60 -7.83 -8.01
N PRO A 267 8.10 -6.94 -8.89
CA PRO A 267 7.40 -6.66 -10.14
C PRO A 267 7.43 -7.85 -11.10
N VAL A 268 6.37 -7.99 -11.90
CA VAL A 268 6.44 -8.68 -13.18
C VAL A 268 6.93 -7.68 -14.21
N TYR A 269 8.08 -7.95 -14.82
CA TYR A 269 8.68 -7.06 -15.81
C TYR A 269 8.22 -7.47 -17.20
N LEU A 270 7.37 -6.67 -17.82
CA LEU A 270 6.99 -6.80 -19.22
C LEU A 270 7.89 -5.85 -20.02
N ILE A 271 8.77 -6.40 -20.85
CA ILE A 271 9.73 -5.64 -21.64
C ILE A 271 9.39 -5.73 -23.12
N GLU A 272 9.68 -4.68 -23.86
CA GLU A 272 9.51 -4.69 -25.31
C GLU A 272 10.40 -5.74 -25.97
N ALA A 273 9.90 -6.33 -27.06
CA ALA A 273 10.76 -6.96 -28.03
C ALA A 273 11.64 -5.89 -28.66
N ARG A 274 12.95 -5.92 -28.40
CA ARG A 274 13.90 -5.04 -29.09
C ARG A 274 13.68 -5.19 -30.60
N ARG A 275 13.24 -4.10 -31.26
CA ARG A 275 13.28 -3.97 -32.72
C ARG A 275 14.71 -3.86 -33.21
#